data_AF-A0A6N8BE20-F1
#
_entry.id   AF-A0A6N8BE20-F1
#
_cell.length_a   1.000
_cell.length_b   1.000
_cell.length_c   1.000
_cell.angle_alpha   90.00
_cell.angle_beta   90.00
_cell.angle_gamma   90.00
#
_symmetry.space_group_name_H-M   'P 1'
#
loop_
_entity.id
_entity.type
_entity.pdbx_description
1 polymer ?
#
loop_
_entity_poly.entity_id
_entity_poly.type
_entity_poly.pdbx_seq_one_letter_code
_entity_poly.pdbx_strand_id
1 'polypeptide(L)'
;MLNRANVLRLKVLPFDKLKEGLASEPFEEMDYEVTTGQFLQWVNHGDKGLALNNSEIEFLFEMHQHINAADAGKGISYRMLRHIDKYLLNIPRTQHSPLLTRAKAFDFLLLQKVFPMLRGPQEQLVKLFGRFNDTTDDVENSELLNLMDKYESISEFTFSREEINRRLRN
;
A
#
# COMPACT_ATOMS: atom_id res chain seq x y z
N MET A 1 -3.68 17.84 18.63
CA MET A 1 -4.94 17.11 18.34
C MET A 1 -4.64 15.95 17.40
N LEU A 2 -4.71 14.73 17.90
CA LEU A 2 -4.26 13.51 17.25
C LEU A 2 -5.46 12.80 16.59
N ASN A 3 -5.83 13.22 15.39
CA ASN A 3 -6.87 12.53 14.61
C ASN A 3 -6.23 11.89 13.38
N ARG A 4 -5.58 10.73 13.57
CA ARG A 4 -5.09 9.86 12.49
C ARG A 4 -5.75 8.48 12.60
N ALA A 5 -7.08 8.45 12.60
CA ALA A 5 -7.79 7.21 12.30
C ALA A 5 -7.60 6.91 10.81
N ASN A 6 -6.58 6.13 10.46
CA ASN A 6 -6.56 5.45 9.17
C ASN A 6 -7.63 4.37 9.23
N VAL A 7 -8.79 4.65 8.63
CA VAL A 7 -9.86 3.66 8.52
C VAL A 7 -9.43 2.64 7.48
N LEU A 8 -8.76 1.58 7.93
CA LEU A 8 -8.58 0.38 7.15
C LEU A 8 -9.97 -0.22 6.94
N ARG A 9 -10.53 -0.06 5.73
CA ARG A 9 -11.80 -0.68 5.37
C ARG A 9 -11.51 -2.11 4.96
N LEU A 10 -11.76 -3.03 5.89
CA LEU A 10 -11.71 -4.46 5.59
C LEU A 10 -12.79 -4.80 4.56
N LYS A 11 -12.46 -5.65 3.59
CA LYS A 11 -13.48 -6.23 2.70
C LYS A 11 -14.34 -7.16 3.55
N VAL A 12 -15.61 -6.82 3.69
CA VAL A 12 -16.57 -7.67 4.42
C VAL A 12 -16.78 -8.93 3.59
N LEU A 13 -16.55 -10.10 4.19
CA LEU A 13 -16.85 -11.37 3.55
C LEU A 13 -18.38 -11.50 3.39
N PRO A 14 -18.87 -12.05 2.25
CA PRO A 14 -20.27 -12.40 2.10
C PRO A 14 -20.78 -13.22 3.30
N PHE A 15 -21.98 -12.92 3.78
CA PHE A 15 -22.49 -13.48 5.04
C PHE A 15 -22.69 -14.99 5.01
N ASP A 16 -22.92 -15.56 3.84
CA ASP A 16 -22.93 -17.00 3.56
C ASP A 16 -21.57 -17.64 3.91
N LYS A 17 -20.47 -17.05 3.45
CA LYS A 17 -19.10 -17.51 3.79
C LYS A 17 -18.76 -17.30 5.26
N LEU A 18 -19.31 -16.24 5.86
CA LEU A 18 -19.13 -15.99 7.29
C LEU A 18 -19.78 -17.10 8.13
N LYS A 19 -20.98 -17.56 7.74
CA LYS A 19 -21.67 -18.66 8.43
C LYS A 19 -20.86 -19.96 8.39
N GLU A 20 -20.20 -20.26 7.28
CA GLU A 20 -19.30 -21.41 7.15
C GLU A 20 -18.07 -21.28 8.06
N GLY A 21 -17.46 -20.09 8.11
CA GLY A 21 -16.29 -19.82 8.97
C GLY A 21 -16.61 -19.73 10.46
N LEU A 22 -17.85 -19.40 10.84
CA LEU A 22 -18.29 -19.42 12.25
C LEU A 22 -18.59 -20.84 12.76
N ALA A 23 -18.75 -21.81 11.85
CA ALA A 23 -18.96 -23.21 12.18
C ALA A 23 -17.64 -23.99 12.34
N SER A 24 -16.49 -23.37 12.06
CA SER A 24 -15.19 -23.99 12.36
C SER A 24 -14.97 -24.10 13.87
N GLU A 25 -14.25 -25.14 14.29
CA GLU A 25 -13.94 -25.39 15.69
C GLU A 25 -13.37 -24.15 16.41
N PRO A 26 -13.65 -23.98 17.72
CA PRO A 26 -13.11 -22.88 18.49
C PRO A 26 -11.60 -22.78 18.23
N PHE A 27 -11.13 -21.58 17.89
CA PHE A 27 -9.71 -21.30 17.78
C PHE A 27 -9.07 -21.68 19.12
N GLU A 28 -8.33 -22.78 19.17
CA GLU A 28 -7.52 -23.10 20.33
C GLU A 28 -6.53 -21.96 20.48
N GLU A 29 -6.68 -21.16 21.54
CA GLU A 29 -5.64 -20.21 21.94
C GLU A 29 -4.37 -21.01 22.22
N MET A 30 -3.50 -21.09 21.22
CA MET A 30 -2.13 -21.54 21.44
C MET A 30 -1.44 -20.49 22.29
N ASP A 31 -1.34 -20.75 23.58
CA ASP A 31 -0.56 -19.96 24.53
C ASP A 31 0.94 -20.24 24.30
N TYR A 32 1.44 -19.77 23.16
CA TYR A 32 2.84 -19.90 22.77
C TYR A 32 3.57 -18.59 23.03
N GLU A 33 4.41 -18.56 24.06
CA GLU A 33 5.30 -17.43 24.31
C GLU A 33 6.42 -17.40 23.26
N VAL A 34 6.49 -16.30 22.51
CA VAL A 34 7.59 -16.03 21.57
C VAL A 34 8.60 -15.11 22.25
N THR A 35 9.81 -15.62 22.49
CA THR A 35 10.93 -14.79 22.96
C THR A 35 11.43 -13.85 21.86
N THR A 36 12.04 -12.73 22.24
CA THR A 36 12.68 -11.80 21.29
C THR A 36 13.69 -12.50 20.38
N GLY A 37 14.46 -13.45 20.93
CA GLY A 37 15.45 -14.22 20.16
C GLY A 37 14.80 -15.06 19.06
N GLN A 38 13.70 -15.74 19.37
CA GLN A 38 12.93 -16.51 18.39
C GLN A 38 12.32 -15.62 17.31
N PHE A 39 11.72 -14.49 17.70
CA PHE A 39 11.19 -13.53 16.74
C PHE A 39 12.25 -13.01 15.77
N LEU A 40 13.43 -12.62 16.28
CA LEU A 40 14.52 -12.12 15.45
C LEU A 40 15.05 -13.16 14.46
N GLN A 41 14.94 -14.46 14.78
CA GLN A 41 15.30 -15.53 13.84
C GLN A 41 14.32 -15.63 12.66
N TRP A 42 13.07 -15.18 12.81
CA TRP A 42 12.08 -15.17 11.73
C TRP A 42 12.18 -13.93 10.84
N VAL A 43 12.78 -12.85 11.35
CA VAL A 43 12.93 -11.61 10.60
C VAL A 43 13.98 -11.80 9.51
N ASN A 44 13.55 -11.67 8.26
CA ASN A 44 14.46 -11.53 7.14
C ASN A 44 15.06 -10.12 7.16
N HIS A 45 16.33 -10.04 7.55
CA HIS A 45 17.08 -8.79 7.57
C HIS A 45 17.58 -8.34 6.20
N GLY A 46 17.55 -9.23 5.19
CA GLY A 46 18.15 -9.01 3.88
C GLY A 46 19.69 -8.89 3.93
N ASP A 47 20.28 -8.64 2.77
CA ASP A 47 21.71 -8.29 2.67
C ASP A 47 21.97 -6.86 3.15
N LYS A 48 23.26 -6.47 3.24
CA LYS A 48 23.65 -5.08 3.53
C LYS A 48 23.15 -4.14 2.42
N GLY A 49 21.96 -3.57 2.58
CA GLY A 49 21.40 -2.63 1.60
C GLY A 49 19.88 -2.49 1.65
N LEU A 50 19.30 -2.03 0.54
CA LEU A 50 17.88 -2.14 0.21
C LEU A 50 17.72 -3.36 -0.71
N ALA A 51 16.69 -4.17 -0.46
CA ALA A 51 16.28 -5.28 -1.31
C ALA A 51 15.18 -4.88 -2.32
N LEU A 52 14.83 -3.60 -2.37
CA LEU A 52 14.03 -3.03 -3.45
C LEU A 52 14.80 -3.12 -4.77
N ASN A 53 14.10 -3.48 -5.84
CA ASN A 53 14.69 -3.45 -7.17
C ASN A 53 14.78 -2.00 -7.71
N ASN A 54 15.53 -1.81 -8.80
CA ASN A 54 15.76 -0.47 -9.35
C ASN A 54 14.45 0.23 -9.76
N SER A 55 13.54 -0.49 -10.42
CA SER A 55 12.24 0.07 -10.84
C SER A 55 11.38 0.50 -9.64
N GLU A 56 11.38 -0.26 -8.54
CA GLU A 56 10.71 0.10 -7.29
C GLU A 56 11.31 1.36 -6.66
N ILE A 57 12.64 1.49 -6.68
CA ILE A 57 13.32 2.67 -6.17
C ILE A 57 13.01 3.90 -7.03
N GLU A 58 13.07 3.76 -8.35
CA GLU A 58 12.76 4.81 -9.32
C GLU A 58 11.30 5.26 -9.19
N PHE A 59 10.35 4.32 -9.12
CA PHE A 59 8.94 4.61 -8.86
C PHE A 59 8.76 5.41 -7.57
N LEU A 60 9.34 4.98 -6.46
CA LEU A 60 9.18 5.66 -5.17
C LEU A 60 9.82 7.05 -5.18
N PHE A 61 10.91 7.23 -5.93
CA PHE A 61 11.55 8.53 -6.07
C PHE A 61 10.72 9.49 -6.93
N GLU A 62 10.23 9.04 -8.09
CA GLU A 62 9.33 9.86 -8.93
C GLU A 62 8.04 10.20 -8.18
N MET A 63 7.45 9.23 -7.48
CA MET A 63 6.29 9.46 -6.62
C MET A 63 6.58 10.51 -5.54
N HIS A 64 7.76 10.46 -4.91
CA HIS A 64 8.21 11.50 -3.98
C HIS A 64 8.24 12.87 -4.65
N GLN A 65 8.79 12.99 -5.85
CA GLN A 65 8.90 14.26 -6.59
C GLN A 65 7.52 14.84 -6.88
N HIS A 66 6.58 14.04 -7.39
CA HIS A 66 5.20 14.45 -7.63
C HIS A 66 4.53 14.97 -6.35
N ILE A 67 4.63 14.20 -5.25
CA ILE A 67 4.03 14.60 -3.97
C ILE A 67 4.66 15.89 -3.43
N ASN A 68 5.98 16.02 -3.53
CA ASN A 68 6.70 17.18 -3.01
C ASN A 68 6.43 18.45 -3.83
N ALA A 69 6.26 18.30 -5.15
CA ALA A 69 5.88 19.40 -6.04
C ALA A 69 4.48 19.94 -5.71
N ALA A 70 3.55 19.08 -5.27
CA ALA A 70 2.20 19.48 -4.87
C ALA A 70 2.15 20.10 -3.46
N ASP A 71 2.98 19.61 -2.53
CA ASP A 71 3.05 20.10 -1.15
C ASP A 71 4.49 20.00 -0.61
N ALA A 72 5.16 21.16 -0.57
CA ALA A 72 6.53 21.30 -0.09
C ALA A 72 6.62 20.91 1.40
N GLY A 73 7.16 19.73 1.67
CA GLY A 73 7.26 19.15 3.01
C GLY A 73 6.60 17.77 3.13
N LYS A 74 5.85 17.34 2.11
CA LYS A 74 5.37 15.97 1.97
C LYS A 74 6.23 15.20 0.95
N GLY A 75 6.11 13.87 1.01
CA GLY A 75 6.82 12.96 0.11
C GLY A 75 7.23 11.67 0.80
N ILE A 76 7.94 10.82 0.07
CA ILE A 76 8.50 9.57 0.59
C ILE A 76 9.82 9.88 1.27
N SER A 77 9.90 9.62 2.57
CA SER A 77 11.14 9.80 3.34
C SER A 77 11.98 8.53 3.36
N TYR A 78 13.26 8.65 3.68
CA TYR A 78 14.14 7.50 3.87
C TYR A 78 13.58 6.48 4.89
N ARG A 79 12.91 6.96 5.96
CA ARG A 79 12.24 6.08 6.93
C ARG A 79 11.14 5.26 6.28
N MET A 80 10.33 5.87 5.42
CA MET A 80 9.27 5.18 4.70
C MET A 80 9.86 4.16 3.73
N LEU A 81 10.90 4.54 2.98
CA LEU A 81 11.62 3.65 2.07
C LEU A 81 12.12 2.38 2.80
N ARG A 82 12.77 2.54 3.96
CA ARG A 82 13.23 1.41 4.79
C ARG A 82 12.08 0.55 5.32
N HIS A 83 10.90 1.14 5.54
CA HIS A 83 9.74 0.39 5.99
C HIS A 83 9.12 -0.44 4.86
N ILE A 84 9.02 0.15 3.65
CA ILE A 84 8.58 -0.56 2.44
C ILE A 84 9.52 -1.74 2.15
N ASP A 85 10.83 -1.48 2.14
CA ASP A 85 11.88 -2.47 1.92
C ASP A 85 11.76 -3.67 2.89
N LYS A 86 11.71 -3.39 4.19
CA LYS A 86 11.54 -4.43 5.23
C LYS A 86 10.24 -5.20 5.07
N TYR A 87 9.14 -4.55 4.71
CA TYR A 87 7.86 -5.23 4.53
C TYR A 87 7.92 -6.20 3.35
N LEU A 88 8.44 -5.78 2.19
CA LEU A 88 8.53 -6.65 1.02
C LEU A 88 9.50 -7.82 1.21
N LEU A 89 10.54 -7.63 2.03
CA LEU A 89 11.45 -8.70 2.45
C LEU A 89 10.79 -9.77 3.33
N ASN A 90 9.79 -9.36 4.12
CA ASN A 90 9.16 -10.17 5.15
C ASN A 90 7.72 -10.55 4.80
N ILE A 91 7.37 -10.57 3.51
CA ILE A 91 6.07 -11.08 3.06
C ILE A 91 5.93 -12.53 3.54
N PRO A 92 4.89 -12.85 4.34
CA PRO A 92 4.71 -14.20 4.85
C PRO A 92 4.57 -15.22 3.73
N ARG A 93 5.14 -16.41 3.94
CA ARG A 93 5.13 -17.51 2.98
C ARG A 93 4.47 -18.74 3.57
N THR A 94 3.67 -19.43 2.76
CA THR A 94 3.28 -20.82 3.00
C THR A 94 4.37 -21.75 2.49
N GLN A 95 4.21 -23.07 2.69
CA GLN A 95 5.17 -24.08 2.21
C GLN A 95 5.41 -24.03 0.68
N HIS A 96 4.47 -23.49 -0.11
CA HIS A 96 4.54 -23.53 -1.57
C HIS A 96 4.55 -22.16 -2.24
N SER A 97 4.04 -21.12 -1.58
CA SER A 97 3.90 -19.80 -2.19
C SER A 97 3.83 -18.67 -1.16
N PRO A 98 4.22 -17.44 -1.52
CA PRO A 98 3.96 -16.28 -0.67
C PRO A 98 2.44 -16.08 -0.52
N LEU A 99 1.98 -15.74 0.69
CA LEU A 99 0.57 -15.43 0.95
C LEU A 99 0.08 -14.21 0.15
N LEU A 100 1.03 -13.36 -0.27
CA LEU A 100 0.78 -12.17 -1.07
C LEU A 100 1.88 -12.04 -2.13
N THR A 101 1.51 -11.80 -3.39
CA THR A 101 2.52 -11.52 -4.41
C THR A 101 3.23 -10.20 -4.10
N ARG A 102 4.51 -10.07 -4.47
CA ARG A 102 5.27 -8.83 -4.24
C ARG A 102 4.59 -7.61 -4.87
N ALA A 103 4.05 -7.76 -6.08
CA ALA A 103 3.29 -6.72 -6.78
C ALA A 103 2.08 -6.23 -5.96
N LYS A 104 1.25 -7.15 -5.46
CA LYS A 104 0.10 -6.81 -4.61
C LYS A 104 0.53 -6.21 -3.28
N ALA A 105 1.59 -6.75 -2.67
CA ALA A 105 2.18 -6.24 -1.44
C ALA A 105 2.66 -4.79 -1.60
N PHE A 106 3.28 -4.48 -2.73
CA PHE A 106 3.72 -3.13 -3.07
C PHE A 106 2.53 -2.16 -3.18
N ASP A 107 1.49 -2.53 -3.93
CA ASP A 107 0.27 -1.73 -4.07
C ASP A 107 -0.41 -1.46 -2.70
N PHE A 108 -0.56 -2.49 -1.86
CA PHE A 108 -1.09 -2.33 -0.52
C PHE A 108 -0.27 -1.37 0.35
N LEU A 109 1.07 -1.39 0.23
CA LEU A 109 1.91 -0.45 0.96
C LEU A 109 1.66 0.99 0.54
N LEU A 110 1.45 1.27 -0.75
CA LEU A 110 1.11 2.61 -1.21
C LEU A 110 -0.18 3.09 -0.55
N LEU A 111 -1.22 2.25 -0.56
CA LEU A 111 -2.49 2.54 0.10
C LEU A 111 -2.37 2.79 1.60
N GLN A 112 -1.52 2.05 2.29
CA GLN A 112 -1.41 2.13 3.75
C GLN A 112 -0.48 3.24 4.25
N LYS A 113 0.54 3.60 3.47
CA LYS A 113 1.61 4.51 3.91
C LYS A 113 1.66 5.81 3.13
N VAL A 114 1.40 5.77 1.82
CA VAL A 114 1.52 6.94 0.96
C VAL A 114 0.19 7.68 0.86
N PHE A 115 -0.87 7.00 0.42
CA PHE A 115 -2.20 7.58 0.24
C PHE A 115 -2.78 8.31 1.48
N PRO A 116 -2.53 7.88 2.71
CA PRO A 116 -3.02 8.60 3.89
C PRO A 116 -2.33 9.94 4.13
N MET A 117 -1.14 10.13 3.56
CA MET A 117 -0.40 11.39 3.61
C MET A 117 -0.87 12.38 2.53
N LEU A 118 -1.51 11.87 1.47
CA LEU A 118 -2.07 12.66 0.36
C LEU A 118 -3.43 13.24 0.77
N ARG A 119 -3.40 14.20 1.69
CA ARG A 119 -4.57 14.97 2.16
C ARG A 119 -4.22 16.45 2.13
N GLY A 120 -5.20 17.31 1.91
CA GLY A 120 -5.00 18.75 1.83
C GLY A 120 -6.08 19.44 1.01
N PRO A 121 -5.90 20.74 0.72
CA PRO A 121 -6.76 21.49 -0.19
C PRO A 121 -6.90 20.79 -1.54
N GLN A 122 -8.12 20.83 -2.10
CA GLN A 122 -8.45 20.20 -3.36
C GLN A 122 -7.52 20.67 -4.49
N GLU A 123 -7.15 21.95 -4.53
CA GLU A 123 -6.25 22.53 -5.53
C GLU A 123 -4.88 21.83 -5.60
N GLN A 124 -4.32 21.43 -4.45
CA GLN A 124 -3.04 20.71 -4.38
C GLN A 124 -3.20 19.25 -4.83
N LEU A 125 -4.33 18.63 -4.46
CA LEU A 125 -4.61 17.23 -4.74
C LEU A 125 -5.06 16.97 -6.18
N VAL A 126 -5.66 17.96 -6.84
CA VAL A 126 -6.15 17.85 -8.22
C VAL A 126 -5.01 17.57 -9.21
N LYS A 127 -3.81 18.11 -9.01
CA LYS A 127 -2.66 17.77 -9.88
C LYS A 127 -2.21 16.32 -9.71
N LEU A 128 -2.21 15.83 -8.47
CA LEU A 128 -1.77 14.48 -8.14
C LEU A 128 -2.77 13.42 -8.58
N PHE A 129 -4.05 13.60 -8.23
CA PHE A 129 -5.10 12.62 -8.49
C PHE A 129 -5.80 12.82 -9.82
N GLY A 130 -5.71 14.01 -10.43
CA GLY A 130 -6.45 14.37 -11.63
C GLY A 130 -7.84 14.92 -11.32
N ARG A 131 -8.70 14.92 -12.36
CA ARG A 131 -10.11 15.29 -12.27
C ARG A 131 -10.96 14.18 -12.83
N PHE A 132 -12.07 13.91 -12.16
CA PHE A 132 -13.08 13.00 -12.70
C PHE A 132 -13.90 13.71 -13.77
N ASN A 133 -14.08 13.06 -14.93
CA ASN A 133 -14.91 13.53 -16.02
C ASN A 133 -16.20 12.70 -16.06
N ASP A 134 -17.32 13.31 -15.67
CA ASP A 134 -18.65 12.67 -15.65
C ASP A 134 -19.13 12.20 -17.04
N THR A 135 -18.59 12.77 -18.12
CA THR A 135 -18.99 12.44 -19.49
C THR A 135 -18.31 11.17 -19.99
N THR A 136 -17.05 10.95 -19.60
CA THR A 136 -16.26 9.77 -20.01
C THR A 136 -16.22 8.67 -18.94
N ASP A 137 -16.74 8.96 -17.73
CA ASP A 137 -16.68 8.11 -16.53
C ASP A 137 -15.23 7.75 -16.13
N ASP A 138 -14.27 8.62 -16.46
CA ASP A 138 -12.82 8.37 -16.28
C ASP A 138 -12.09 9.55 -15.60
N VAL A 139 -10.86 9.29 -15.13
CA VAL A 139 -9.99 10.27 -14.48
C VAL A 139 -8.97 10.83 -15.46
N GLU A 140 -9.02 12.14 -15.66
CA GLU A 140 -8.11 12.85 -16.56
C GLU A 140 -7.02 13.61 -15.80
N ASN A 141 -5.86 13.75 -16.44
CA ASN A 141 -4.74 14.58 -15.98
C ASN A 141 -4.19 14.20 -14.59
N SER A 142 -4.12 12.89 -14.30
CA SER A 142 -3.59 12.37 -13.04
C SER A 142 -2.11 12.02 -13.13
N GLU A 143 -1.26 12.76 -12.42
CA GLU A 143 0.16 12.44 -12.34
C GLU A 143 0.41 11.06 -11.72
N LEU A 144 -0.39 10.67 -10.72
CA LEU A 144 -0.25 9.36 -10.09
C LEU A 144 -0.69 8.20 -10.99
N LEU A 145 -1.76 8.35 -11.78
CA LEU A 145 -2.16 7.29 -12.71
C LEU A 145 -1.14 7.12 -13.82
N ASN A 146 -0.64 8.23 -14.39
CA ASN A 146 0.43 8.19 -15.39
C ASN A 146 1.71 7.50 -14.85
N LEU A 147 2.06 7.77 -13.58
CA LEU A 147 3.18 7.11 -12.93
C LEU A 147 2.93 5.60 -12.75
N MET A 148 1.70 5.22 -12.39
CA MET A 148 1.32 3.80 -12.26
C MET A 148 1.36 3.07 -13.61
N ASP A 149 0.92 3.71 -14.69
CA ASP A 149 1.00 3.16 -16.05
C ASP A 149 2.46 2.95 -16.48
N LYS A 150 3.34 3.92 -16.21
CA LYS A 150 4.77 3.84 -16.52
C LYS A 150 5.46 2.65 -15.83
N TYR A 151 5.02 2.29 -14.63
CA TYR A 151 5.65 1.27 -13.79
C TYR A 151 4.77 0.02 -13.61
N GLU A 152 3.90 -0.29 -14.58
CA GLU A 152 3.00 -1.45 -14.56
C GLU A 152 3.74 -2.78 -14.33
N SER A 153 5.03 -2.86 -14.72
CA SER A 153 5.88 -4.04 -14.47
C SER A 153 6.12 -4.34 -12.99
N ILE A 154 5.93 -3.37 -12.10
CA ILE A 154 6.06 -3.53 -10.64
C ILE A 154 4.76 -4.07 -10.05
N SER A 155 3.64 -3.51 -10.50
CA SER A 155 2.28 -3.85 -10.07
C SER A 155 1.27 -3.28 -11.04
N GLU A 156 0.11 -3.91 -11.15
CA GLU A 156 -1.04 -3.36 -11.87
C GLU A 156 -1.68 -2.16 -11.14
N PHE A 157 -1.29 -1.95 -9.87
CA PHE A 157 -1.79 -0.88 -8.98
C PHE A 157 -3.31 -0.87 -8.83
N THR A 158 -3.97 -2.02 -8.97
CA THR A 158 -5.43 -2.15 -8.95
C THR A 158 -6.07 -1.46 -7.74
N PHE A 159 -5.54 -1.68 -6.54
CA PHE A 159 -6.12 -1.14 -5.32
C PHE A 159 -5.84 0.37 -5.18
N SER A 160 -4.64 0.81 -5.58
CA SER A 160 -4.31 2.24 -5.63
C SER A 160 -5.20 3.00 -6.60
N ARG A 161 -5.44 2.47 -7.80
CA ARG A 161 -6.35 3.07 -8.79
C ARG A 161 -7.79 3.14 -8.29
N GLU A 162 -8.29 2.07 -7.68
CA GLU A 162 -9.61 2.04 -7.03
C GLU A 162 -9.75 3.16 -5.98
N GLU A 163 -8.72 3.38 -5.15
CA GLU A 163 -8.73 4.43 -4.13
C GLU A 163 -8.69 5.84 -4.72
N ILE A 164 -7.98 6.06 -5.83
CA ILE A 164 -7.98 7.34 -6.56
C ILE A 164 -9.39 7.64 -7.07
N ASN A 165 -9.98 6.71 -7.82
CA ASN A 165 -11.32 6.85 -8.38
C ASN A 165 -12.36 7.12 -7.28
N ARG A 166 -12.26 6.40 -6.16
CA ARG A 166 -13.14 6.59 -5.01
C ARG A 166 -13.01 7.99 -4.40
N ARG A 167 -11.79 8.53 -4.27
CA ARG A 167 -11.57 9.87 -3.69
C ARG A 167 -12.07 11.01 -4.57
N LEU A 168 -12.12 10.80 -5.88
CA LEU A 168 -12.60 11.82 -6.82
C LEU A 168 -14.12 11.80 -6.99
N ARG A 169 -14.77 10.65 -6.74
CA ARG A 169 -16.24 10.50 -6.79
C ARG A 169 -16.96 10.92 -5.49
N ASN A 170 -16.25 11.04 -4.37
CA ASN A 170 -16.80 11.47 -3.06
C ASN A 170 -16.40 12.92 -2.76
#